data_AF-A0A957AJ59-F1
#
_entry.id   AF-A0A957AJ59-F1
#
_cell.length_a   1.000
_cell.length_b   1.000
_cell.length_c   1.000
_cell.angle_alpha   90.00
_cell.angle_beta   90.00
_cell.angle_gamma   90.00
#
_symmetry.space_group_name_H-M   'P 1'
#
loop_
_entity.id
_entity.type
_entity.pdbx_description
1 polymer ?
#
loop_
_entity_poly.entity_id
_entity_poly.type
_entity_poly.pdbx_seq_one_letter_code
_entity_poly.pdbx_strand_id
1 'polypeptide(L)'
;MDNLPVLSITAFAPLVGAVLIFAIRSVQREQARVIALASMIVSFVLSLWMLSDFQKNDEFQYTEHVKWLPELGISYRMGIDGIALLLIVLTTFIGVIAVGWSWGAISYRGREYYITVLLLQTGMLGVFMALDLFIFYIFWELVLIPMALLIGIWGSENRVFAAIKFFIYT
;
A
#
# COMPACT_ATOMS: atom_id res chain seq x y z
N MET A 1 -7.59 2.55 -24.37
CA MET A 1 -6.57 1.82 -23.59
C MET A 1 -7.30 0.91 -22.60
N ASP A 2 -8.27 0.15 -23.09
CA ASP A 2 -9.47 -0.18 -22.30
C ASP A 2 -9.36 -1.50 -21.52
N ASN A 3 -8.14 -2.02 -21.34
CA ASN A 3 -7.89 -3.33 -20.74
C ASN A 3 -6.70 -3.37 -19.76
N LEU A 4 -6.03 -2.25 -19.50
CA LEU A 4 -4.95 -2.24 -18.51
C LEU A 4 -5.55 -1.93 -17.12
N PRO A 5 -5.40 -2.82 -16.13
CA PRO A 5 -5.95 -2.61 -14.79
C PRO A 5 -5.04 -1.66 -14.00
N VAL A 6 -5.07 -0.38 -14.37
CA VAL A 6 -4.18 0.65 -13.81
C VAL A 6 -4.34 0.77 -12.30
N LEU A 7 -5.56 0.59 -11.79
CA LEU A 7 -5.86 0.67 -10.38
C LEU A 7 -5.19 -0.47 -9.61
N SER A 8 -5.37 -1.71 -10.09
CA SER A 8 -4.67 -2.87 -9.53
C SER A 8 -3.15 -2.73 -9.60
N ILE A 9 -2.59 -2.23 -10.72
CA ILE A 9 -1.14 -2.02 -10.84
C ILE A 9 -0.67 -1.00 -9.79
N THR A 10 -1.41 0.08 -9.59
CA THR A 10 -1.09 1.09 -8.58
C THR A 10 -1.15 0.52 -7.17
N ALA A 11 -2.18 -0.27 -6.86
CA ALA A 11 -2.36 -0.89 -5.54
C ALA A 11 -1.27 -1.92 -5.22
N PHE A 12 -0.91 -2.76 -6.19
CA PHE A 12 -0.06 -3.93 -5.97
C PHE A 12 1.40 -3.75 -6.40
N ALA A 13 1.78 -2.65 -7.06
CA ALA A 13 3.20 -2.36 -7.33
C ALA A 13 4.08 -2.43 -6.06
N PRO A 14 3.66 -1.88 -4.88
CA PRO A 14 4.42 -2.03 -3.65
C PRO A 14 4.51 -3.49 -3.19
N LEU A 15 3.41 -4.26 -3.32
CA LEU A 15 3.38 -5.68 -2.98
C LEU A 15 4.37 -6.49 -3.83
N VAL A 16 4.45 -6.23 -5.14
CA VAL A 16 5.44 -6.86 -6.02
C VAL A 16 6.85 -6.56 -5.51
N GLY A 17 7.14 -5.30 -5.14
CA GLY A 17 8.40 -4.93 -4.50
C GLY A 17 8.68 -5.73 -3.22
N ALA A 18 7.68 -5.89 -2.36
CA ALA A 18 7.80 -6.65 -1.10
C ALA A 18 8.13 -8.12 -1.38
N VAL A 19 7.44 -8.74 -2.34
CA VAL A 19 7.65 -10.13 -2.76
C VAL A 19 9.04 -10.31 -3.36
N LEU A 20 9.52 -9.38 -4.19
CA LEU A 20 10.87 -9.43 -4.76
C LEU A 20 11.95 -9.40 -3.67
N ILE A 21 11.81 -8.50 -2.68
CA ILE A 21 12.75 -8.41 -1.56
C ILE A 21 12.70 -9.68 -0.69
N PHE A 22 11.51 -10.26 -0.49
CA PHE A 22 11.34 -11.47 0.30
C PHE A 22 11.89 -12.73 -0.40
N ALA A 23 11.59 -12.91 -1.68
CA ALA A 23 11.96 -14.09 -2.45
C ALA A 23 13.47 -14.16 -2.71
N ILE A 24 14.11 -13.02 -2.95
CA ILE A 24 15.54 -12.97 -3.26
C ILE A 24 16.34 -12.83 -1.96
N ARG A 25 16.72 -13.96 -1.37
CA ARG A 25 17.44 -14.01 -0.08
C ARG A 25 18.74 -13.21 -0.04
N SER A 26 19.41 -13.03 -1.18
CA SER A 26 20.66 -12.29 -1.32
C SER A 26 20.49 -10.77 -1.31
N VAL A 27 19.25 -10.26 -1.34
CA VAL A 27 18.98 -8.82 -1.32
C VAL A 27 19.48 -8.23 -0.01
N GLN A 28 20.46 -7.35 -0.13
CA GLN A 28 20.98 -6.58 0.99
C GLN A 28 20.09 -5.37 1.28
N ARG A 29 20.34 -4.70 2.42
CA ARG A 29 19.60 -3.50 2.85
C ARG A 29 19.50 -2.42 1.75
N GLU A 30 20.59 -2.15 1.05
CA GLU A 30 20.60 -1.09 0.03
C GLU A 30 19.78 -1.48 -1.20
N GLN A 31 19.87 -2.73 -1.63
CA GLN A 31 19.06 -3.25 -2.73
C GLN A 31 17.57 -3.28 -2.36
N ALA A 32 17.22 -3.71 -1.14
CA ALA A 32 15.85 -3.68 -0.64
C ALA A 32 15.27 -2.27 -0.68
N ARG A 33 16.06 -1.27 -0.28
CA ARG A 33 15.67 0.14 -0.34
C ARG A 33 15.40 0.60 -1.76
N VAL A 34 16.28 0.30 -2.71
CA VAL A 34 16.13 0.71 -4.11
C VAL A 34 14.88 0.06 -4.72
N ILE A 35 14.65 -1.23 -4.44
CA ILE A 35 13.44 -1.95 -4.89
C ILE A 35 12.18 -1.30 -4.29
N ALA A 36 12.20 -0.99 -2.99
CA ALA A 36 11.07 -0.35 -2.32
C ALA A 36 10.77 1.05 -2.89
N LEU A 37 11.81 1.87 -3.07
CA LEU A 37 11.68 3.21 -3.62
C LEU A 37 11.16 3.17 -5.06
N ALA A 38 11.71 2.29 -5.90
CA ALA A 38 11.25 2.11 -7.27
C ALA A 38 9.76 1.70 -7.32
N SER A 39 9.34 0.76 -6.48
CA SER A 39 7.96 0.28 -6.41
C SER A 39 6.99 1.39 -5.96
N MET A 40 7.40 2.24 -5.02
CA MET A 40 6.63 3.40 -4.58
C MET A 40 6.57 4.49 -5.64
N ILE A 41 7.67 4.75 -6.35
CA ILE A 41 7.69 5.72 -7.45
C ILE A 41 6.74 5.27 -8.57
N VAL A 42 6.70 3.98 -8.91
CA VAL A 42 5.74 3.45 -9.89
C VAL A 42 4.31 3.77 -9.45
N SER A 43 3.96 3.49 -8.19
CA SER A 43 2.62 3.78 -7.66
C SER A 43 2.31 5.28 -7.66
N PHE A 44 3.29 6.11 -7.31
CA PHE A 44 3.15 7.57 -7.31
C PHE A 44 2.95 8.13 -8.71
N VAL A 45 3.76 7.72 -9.69
CA VAL A 45 3.62 8.15 -11.08
C VAL A 45 2.27 7.74 -11.65
N LEU A 46 1.80 6.51 -11.38
CA LEU A 46 0.48 6.07 -11.80
C LEU A 46 -0.64 6.86 -11.11
N SER A 47 -0.48 7.21 -9.83
CA SER A 47 -1.45 8.06 -9.13
C SER A 47 -1.53 9.47 -9.72
N LEU A 48 -0.41 10.06 -10.13
CA LEU A 48 -0.37 11.36 -10.80
C LEU A 48 -0.97 11.29 -12.20
N TRP A 49 -0.72 10.18 -12.91
CA TRP A 49 -1.34 9.94 -14.20
C TRP A 49 -2.86 9.87 -14.07
N MET A 50 -3.38 9.09 -13.12
CA MET A 50 -4.81 9.05 -12.80
C MET A 50 -5.34 10.44 -12.42
N LEU A 51 -4.57 11.23 -11.65
CA LEU A 51 -4.96 12.60 -11.30
C LEU A 51 -5.11 13.52 -12.52
N SER A 52 -4.24 13.37 -13.51
CA SER A 52 -4.29 14.18 -14.73
C SER A 52 -5.40 13.80 -15.70
N ASP A 53 -5.79 12.52 -15.71
CA ASP A 53 -6.80 11.96 -16.61
C ASP A 53 -8.21 11.93 -15.97
N PHE A 54 -8.32 12.15 -14.65
CA PHE A 54 -9.57 12.11 -13.91
C PHE A 54 -10.57 13.18 -14.36
N GLN A 55 -11.78 12.74 -14.68
CA GLN A 55 -12.88 13.64 -15.05
C GLN A 55 -13.66 14.08 -13.80
N LYS A 56 -14.08 15.34 -13.72
CA LYS A 56 -14.89 15.82 -12.59
C LYS A 56 -16.36 15.46 -12.81
N ASN A 57 -16.73 14.24 -12.47
CA ASN A 57 -18.11 13.75 -12.46
C ASN A 57 -18.41 13.02 -11.14
N ASP A 58 -19.69 12.68 -10.92
CA ASP A 58 -20.15 11.99 -9.71
C ASP A 58 -19.99 10.45 -9.78
N GLU A 59 -19.34 9.94 -10.83
CA GLU A 59 -19.18 8.51 -11.07
C GLU A 59 -17.81 8.01 -10.59
N PHE A 60 -17.76 6.76 -10.12
CA PHE A 60 -16.49 6.10 -9.85
C PHE A 60 -15.75 5.82 -11.16
N GLN A 61 -14.47 6.18 -11.21
CA GLN A 61 -13.59 5.95 -12.35
C GLN A 61 -12.58 4.84 -12.06
N TYR A 62 -11.90 4.36 -13.12
CA TYR A 62 -10.97 3.23 -13.06
C TYR A 62 -11.55 2.02 -12.33
N THR A 63 -12.79 1.67 -12.65
CA THR A 63 -13.49 0.60 -11.94
C THR A 63 -13.04 -0.76 -12.44
N GLU A 64 -12.78 -1.67 -11.49
CA GLU A 64 -12.43 -3.06 -11.76
C GLU A 64 -13.44 -3.93 -11.01
N HIS A 65 -14.07 -4.86 -11.71
CA HIS A 65 -15.13 -5.69 -11.14
C HIS A 65 -14.99 -7.16 -11.58
N VAL A 66 -14.68 -8.01 -10.61
CA VAL A 66 -14.62 -9.47 -10.78
C VAL A 66 -15.48 -10.13 -9.71
N LYS A 67 -16.42 -10.96 -10.15
CA LYS A 67 -17.24 -11.76 -9.24
C LYS A 67 -16.36 -12.78 -8.52
N TRP A 68 -16.31 -12.74 -7.19
CA TRP A 68 -15.46 -13.64 -6.40
C TRP A 68 -16.27 -14.74 -5.70
N LEU A 69 -17.19 -14.36 -4.82
CA LEU A 69 -18.08 -15.26 -4.09
C LEU A 69 -19.53 -14.76 -4.24
N PRO A 70 -20.17 -15.01 -5.40
CA PRO A 70 -21.49 -14.46 -5.73
C PRO A 70 -22.59 -14.88 -4.75
N GLU A 71 -22.50 -16.08 -4.18
CA GLU A 71 -23.46 -16.61 -3.21
C GLU A 71 -23.51 -15.80 -1.92
N LEU A 72 -22.39 -15.16 -1.56
CA LEU A 72 -22.26 -14.29 -0.40
C LEU A 72 -22.39 -12.80 -0.76
N GLY A 73 -22.63 -12.49 -2.03
CA GLY A 73 -22.65 -11.11 -2.55
C GLY A 73 -21.27 -10.44 -2.60
N ILE A 74 -20.18 -11.20 -2.45
CA ILE A 74 -18.81 -10.67 -2.38
C ILE A 74 -18.22 -10.59 -3.79
N SER A 75 -17.70 -9.41 -4.12
CA SER A 75 -17.05 -9.12 -5.38
C SER A 75 -15.69 -8.45 -5.16
N TYR A 76 -14.72 -8.75 -6.02
CA TYR A 76 -13.58 -7.86 -6.16
C TYR A 76 -14.04 -6.63 -6.93
N ARG A 77 -14.49 -5.61 -6.19
CA ARG A 77 -14.93 -4.35 -6.75
C ARG A 77 -14.03 -3.23 -6.25
N MET A 78 -13.31 -2.63 -7.17
CA MET A 78 -12.44 -1.50 -6.93
C MET A 78 -12.83 -0.33 -7.83
N GLY A 79 -12.51 0.88 -7.41
CA GLY A 79 -12.74 2.11 -8.16
C GLY A 79 -12.39 3.32 -7.31
N ILE A 80 -12.31 4.48 -7.94
CA ILE A 80 -11.94 5.72 -7.26
C ILE A 80 -12.91 6.85 -7.57
N ASP A 81 -13.21 7.64 -6.54
CA ASP A 81 -13.86 8.94 -6.67
C ASP A 81 -12.81 10.07 -6.52
N GLY A 82 -13.26 11.33 -6.55
CA GLY A 82 -12.37 12.47 -6.44
C GLY A 82 -11.66 12.59 -5.08
N ILE A 83 -12.27 12.09 -3.99
CA ILE A 83 -11.66 12.16 -2.64
C ILE A 83 -10.62 11.06 -2.49
N ALA A 84 -10.97 9.83 -2.84
CA ALA A 84 -10.08 8.67 -2.82
C ALA A 84 -8.84 8.93 -3.65
N LEU A 85 -8.97 9.52 -4.85
CA LEU A 85 -7.85 9.87 -5.70
C LEU A 85 -6.86 10.83 -5.01
N LEU A 86 -7.35 11.87 -4.34
CA LEU A 86 -6.47 12.79 -3.58
C LEU A 86 -5.75 12.07 -2.44
N LEU A 87 -6.44 11.17 -1.73
CA LEU A 87 -5.85 10.37 -0.66
C LEU A 87 -4.82 9.35 -1.18
N ILE A 88 -5.04 8.78 -2.37
CA ILE A 88 -4.10 7.87 -3.05
C ILE A 88 -2.84 8.62 -3.46
N VAL A 89 -2.97 9.81 -4.08
CA VAL A 89 -1.82 10.65 -4.46
C VAL A 89 -1.04 11.08 -3.23
N LEU A 90 -1.72 11.49 -2.16
CA LEU A 90 -1.07 11.85 -0.90
C LEU A 90 -0.33 10.66 -0.28
N THR A 91 -0.98 9.49 -0.25
CA THR A 91 -0.42 8.27 0.35
C THR A 91 0.79 7.77 -0.41
N THR A 92 0.77 7.79 -1.74
CA THR A 92 1.94 7.43 -2.57
C THR A 92 3.06 8.45 -2.45
N PHE A 93 2.74 9.75 -2.41
CA PHE A 93 3.73 10.81 -2.20
C PHE A 93 4.45 10.69 -0.86
N ILE A 94 3.69 10.52 0.24
CA ILE A 94 4.24 10.30 1.58
C ILE A 94 5.07 9.02 1.62
N GLY A 95 4.61 7.95 0.96
CA GLY A 95 5.36 6.70 0.85
C GLY A 95 6.76 6.91 0.26
N VAL A 96 6.85 7.58 -0.90
CA VAL A 96 8.13 7.90 -1.55
C VAL A 96 9.04 8.68 -0.62
N ILE A 97 8.52 9.70 0.07
CA ILE A 97 9.29 10.50 1.05
C ILE A 97 9.76 9.62 2.21
N ALA A 98 8.88 8.79 2.77
CA ALA A 98 9.20 7.94 3.91
C ALA A 98 10.34 6.95 3.60
N VAL A 99 10.28 6.29 2.44
CA VAL A 99 11.36 5.39 2.01
C VAL A 99 12.63 6.18 1.66
N GLY A 100 12.52 7.33 0.99
CA GLY A 100 13.67 8.19 0.70
C GLY A 100 14.38 8.67 1.96
N TRP A 101 13.64 9.10 2.99
CA TRP A 101 14.23 9.59 4.24
C TRP A 101 14.85 8.48 5.10
N SER A 102 14.44 7.23 4.92
CA SER A 102 14.93 6.08 5.70
C SER A 102 16.41 5.71 5.47
N TRP A 103 17.10 6.38 4.53
CA TRP A 103 18.49 6.10 4.11
C TRP A 103 19.48 5.99 5.28
N GLY A 104 19.47 6.97 6.18
CA GLY A 104 20.36 7.01 7.35
C GLY A 104 19.75 6.36 8.60
N ALA A 105 18.42 6.30 8.71
CA ALA A 105 17.74 5.98 9.96
C ALA A 105 17.70 4.48 10.30
N ILE A 106 17.58 3.59 9.30
CA ILE A 106 17.22 2.18 9.56
C ILE A 106 18.44 1.25 9.49
N SER A 107 19.21 1.09 10.56
CA SER A 107 20.40 0.21 10.56
C SER A 107 20.08 -1.28 10.80
N TYR A 108 19.05 -1.57 11.59
CA TYR A 108 18.68 -2.92 12.01
C TYR A 108 17.55 -3.52 11.17
N ARG A 109 17.71 -4.76 10.69
CA ARG A 109 16.71 -5.53 9.91
C ARG A 109 16.10 -4.73 8.75
N GLY A 110 16.93 -4.02 8.00
CA GLY A 110 16.47 -3.11 6.95
C GLY A 110 15.66 -3.79 5.84
N ARG A 111 15.96 -5.06 5.55
CA ARG A 111 15.18 -5.83 4.56
C ARG A 111 13.74 -6.02 5.02
N GLU A 112 13.55 -6.48 6.25
CA GLU A 112 12.23 -6.68 6.85
C GLU A 112 11.47 -5.36 7.01
N TYR A 113 12.17 -4.28 7.32
CA TYR A 113 11.57 -2.94 7.36
C TYR A 113 10.93 -2.56 6.02
N TYR A 114 11.69 -2.66 4.91
CA TYR A 114 11.19 -2.27 3.60
C TYR A 114 10.04 -3.17 3.12
N ILE A 115 10.09 -4.48 3.40
CA ILE A 115 8.95 -5.38 3.14
C ILE A 115 7.72 -4.88 3.89
N THR A 116 7.87 -4.55 5.18
CA THR A 116 6.76 -4.14 6.04
C THR A 116 6.15 -2.81 5.58
N VAL A 117 6.99 -1.83 5.21
CA VAL A 117 6.54 -0.55 4.65
C VAL A 117 5.79 -0.72 3.32
N LEU A 118 6.25 -1.60 2.45
CA LEU A 118 5.58 -1.88 1.17
C LEU A 118 4.24 -2.61 1.35
N LEU A 119 4.16 -3.53 2.32
CA LEU A 119 2.89 -4.17 2.70
C LEU A 119 1.91 -3.15 3.27
N LEU A 120 2.37 -2.24 4.13
CA LEU A 120 1.57 -1.15 4.66
C LEU A 120 1.02 -0.27 3.54
N GLN A 121 1.87 0.13 2.59
CA GLN A 121 1.47 0.92 1.43
C GLN A 121 0.39 0.21 0.60
N THR A 122 0.57 -1.09 0.35
CA THR A 122 -0.40 -1.91 -0.39
C THR A 122 -1.76 -1.91 0.33
N GLY A 123 -1.75 -2.14 1.64
CA GLY A 123 -2.96 -2.09 2.47
C GLY A 123 -3.66 -0.73 2.40
N MET A 124 -2.93 0.35 2.62
CA MET A 124 -3.49 1.71 2.59
C MET A 124 -4.11 2.07 1.23
N LEU A 125 -3.43 1.72 0.12
CA LEU A 125 -3.98 1.95 -1.21
C LEU A 125 -5.24 1.13 -1.45
N GLY A 126 -5.23 -0.15 -1.06
CA GLY A 126 -6.40 -1.01 -1.17
C GLY A 126 -7.62 -0.50 -0.38
N VAL A 127 -7.41 0.07 0.82
CA VAL A 127 -8.47 0.68 1.63
C VAL A 127 -9.17 1.82 0.87
N PHE A 128 -8.43 2.68 0.16
CA PHE A 128 -9.02 3.79 -0.59
C PHE A 128 -9.65 3.37 -1.92
N MET A 129 -9.24 2.24 -2.48
CA MET A 129 -9.67 1.77 -3.79
C MET A 129 -10.81 0.75 -3.73
N ALA A 130 -11.07 0.13 -2.56
CA ALA A 130 -12.09 -0.89 -2.41
C ALA A 130 -13.50 -0.31 -2.31
N LEU A 131 -14.41 -0.82 -3.16
CA LEU A 131 -15.84 -0.48 -3.16
C LEU A 131 -16.71 -1.58 -2.55
N ASP A 132 -16.16 -2.79 -2.39
CA ASP A 132 -16.80 -3.92 -1.71
C ASP A 132 -16.35 -3.96 -0.24
N LEU A 133 -17.30 -4.08 0.69
CA LEU A 133 -17.04 -4.06 2.13
C LEU A 133 -16.09 -5.17 2.59
N PHE A 134 -16.17 -6.35 1.97
CA PHE A 134 -15.33 -7.48 2.36
C PHE A 134 -13.88 -7.26 1.91
N ILE A 135 -13.69 -6.75 0.69
CA ILE A 135 -12.36 -6.39 0.17
C ILE A 135 -11.75 -5.25 0.97
N PHE A 136 -12.55 -4.22 1.28
CA PHE A 136 -12.16 -3.12 2.15
C PHE A 136 -11.66 -3.65 3.50
N TYR A 137 -12.40 -4.55 4.13
CA TYR A 137 -12.04 -5.13 5.42
C TYR A 137 -10.71 -5.92 5.37
N ILE A 138 -10.47 -6.69 4.29
CA ILE A 138 -9.18 -7.38 4.10
C ILE A 138 -8.02 -6.39 4.05
N PHE A 139 -8.15 -5.30 3.29
CA PHE A 139 -7.11 -4.29 3.22
C PHE A 139 -6.94 -3.53 4.54
N TRP A 140 -8.04 -3.27 5.25
CA TRP A 140 -8.01 -2.67 6.57
C TRP A 140 -7.20 -3.52 7.57
N GLU A 141 -7.48 -4.82 7.64
CA GLU A 141 -6.73 -5.76 8.48
C GLU A 141 -5.27 -5.89 8.03
N LEU A 142 -5.02 -5.84 6.71
CA LEU A 142 -3.66 -5.85 6.16
C LEU A 142 -2.84 -4.64 6.61
N VAL A 143 -3.45 -3.49 6.92
CA VAL A 143 -2.74 -2.31 7.45
C VAL A 143 -2.29 -2.52 8.90
N LEU A 144 -3.06 -3.26 9.71
CA LEU A 144 -2.81 -3.44 11.14
C LEU A 144 -1.50 -4.17 11.41
N ILE A 145 -1.27 -5.31 10.73
CA ILE A 145 -0.11 -6.17 11.01
C ILE A 145 1.22 -5.44 10.72
N PRO A 146 1.43 -4.85 9.52
CA PRO A 146 2.64 -4.10 9.22
C PRO A 146 2.83 -2.89 10.13
N MET A 147 1.76 -2.17 10.47
CA MET A 147 1.87 -1.00 11.34
C MET A 147 2.30 -1.40 12.75
N ALA A 148 1.71 -2.46 13.32
CA ALA A 148 2.11 -2.99 14.62
C ALA A 148 3.58 -3.45 14.63
N LEU A 149 4.05 -4.08 13.55
CA LEU A 149 5.47 -4.46 13.41
C LEU A 149 6.40 -3.26 13.30
N LEU A 150 6.02 -2.23 12.53
CA LEU A 150 6.80 -1.00 12.40
C LEU A 150 6.98 -0.31 13.75
N ILE A 151 5.89 -0.18 14.52
CA ILE A 151 5.92 0.35 15.88
C ILE A 151 6.76 -0.54 16.78
N GLY A 152 6.48 -1.84 16.84
CA GLY A 152 7.07 -2.76 17.82
C GLY A 152 8.56 -3.05 17.64
N ILE A 153 9.07 -3.02 16.40
CA ILE A 153 10.47 -3.35 16.09
C ILE A 153 11.30 -2.08 15.88
N TRP A 154 10.80 -1.11 15.10
CA TRP A 154 11.56 0.09 14.70
C TRP A 154 11.11 1.38 15.41
N GLY A 155 10.08 1.32 16.27
CA GLY A 155 9.70 2.41 17.14
C GLY A 155 10.76 2.74 18.20
N SER A 156 10.55 3.85 18.91
CA SER A 156 11.42 4.35 19.96
C SER A 156 11.10 3.70 21.33
N GLU A 157 11.26 4.45 22.42
CA GLU A 157 11.01 3.95 23.78
C GLU A 157 9.57 3.44 23.95
N ASN A 158 9.40 2.39 24.77
CA ASN A 158 8.11 1.73 25.04
C ASN A 158 7.37 1.17 23.80
N ARG A 159 8.07 0.94 22.69
CA ARG A 159 7.55 0.41 21.42
C ARG A 159 6.64 -0.83 21.53
N VAL A 160 6.97 -1.78 22.40
CA VAL A 160 6.16 -3.02 22.54
C VAL A 160 4.80 -2.70 23.15
N PHE A 161 4.76 -1.90 24.22
CA PHE A 161 3.52 -1.47 24.84
C PHE A 161 2.66 -0.63 23.87
N ALA A 162 3.30 0.28 23.12
CA ALA A 162 2.63 1.08 22.11
C ALA A 162 2.04 0.22 20.97
N ALA A 163 2.77 -0.79 20.49
CA ALA A 163 2.30 -1.70 19.45
C ALA A 163 1.11 -2.56 19.91
N ILE A 164 1.15 -3.10 21.14
CA ILE A 164 0.03 -3.87 21.71
C ILE A 164 -1.21 -2.97 21.85
N LYS A 165 -1.03 -1.74 22.36
CA LYS A 165 -2.13 -0.80 22.48
C LYS A 165 -2.73 -0.46 21.11
N PHE A 166 -1.89 -0.15 20.12
CA PHE A 166 -2.34 0.10 18.76
C PHE A 166 -3.19 -1.06 18.21
N PHE A 167 -2.72 -2.30 18.36
CA PHE A 167 -3.40 -3.48 17.84
C PHE A 167 -4.74 -3.79 18.53
N ILE A 168 -4.87 -3.50 19.83
CA ILE A 168 -6.12 -3.79 20.58
C ILE A 168 -7.21 -2.74 20.31
N TYR A 169 -6.84 -1.49 20.06
CA TYR A 169 -7.78 -0.37 19.93
C TYR A 169 -8.19 -0.03 18.49
N THR A 170 -7.59 -0.67 17.50
CA THR A 170 -7.89 -0.47 16.07
C THR A 170 -8.68 -1.65 15.55
#